data_AF-A0A5J4KAH3-F1
#
_entry.id   AF-A0A5J4KAH3-F1
#
_cell.length_a   1.000
_cell.length_b   1.000
_cell.length_c   1.000
_cell.angle_alpha   90.00
_cell.angle_beta   90.00
_cell.angle_gamma   90.00
#
_symmetry.space_group_name_H-M   'P 1'
#
loop_
_entity.id
_entity.type
_entity.pdbx_description
1 polymer ?
#
loop_
_entity_poly.entity_id
_entity_poly.type
_entity_poly.pdbx_seq_one_letter_code
_entity_poly.pdbx_strand_id
1 'polypeptide(L)'
;MKQKQRRRQQSALYSQALFETARDTEDGERSAVEKAADQAAQRLRVQEITQRLVEHYGEPEWSSKDPLSQLVDVLLSHRTRDEQTAAAYARLRQRFGSWEAVRDAPTAAVEEAIAVVNWPEIKAPRLQTILRQITAERGALNLDFLCTLPVAEGLAWLSRFEGVGPKTAACVLLFSCRLPVLPVDTHVHRIAIRLGLISPRLTPEQAQPVLQALLPTDARAIYNFHKGLVWHGQRCCYFQRPRCERCFLRDLCAYYAAGQQRQGTPRESKEGEG
;
A
#
# COMPACT_ATOMS: atom_id res chain seq x y z
N MET A 1 7.39 -7.26 -30.89
CA MET A 1 8.81 -7.10 -30.45
C MET A 1 9.33 -5.66 -30.51
N LYS A 2 9.13 -4.92 -31.61
CA LYS A 2 9.67 -3.54 -31.79
C LYS A 2 9.21 -2.52 -30.71
N GLN A 3 7.98 -2.61 -30.22
CA GLN A 3 7.43 -1.68 -29.21
C GLN A 3 8.00 -1.92 -27.79
N LYS A 4 8.25 -3.19 -27.43
CA LYS A 4 8.88 -3.59 -26.16
C LYS A 4 10.37 -3.20 -26.12
N GLN A 5 11.03 -3.20 -27.28
CA GLN A 5 12.42 -2.80 -27.45
C GLN A 5 12.60 -1.27 -27.40
N ARG A 6 11.66 -0.52 -28.01
CA ARG A 6 11.60 0.95 -27.90
C ARG A 6 11.34 1.43 -26.47
N ARG A 7 10.41 0.79 -25.74
CA ARG A 7 10.14 1.13 -24.32
C ARG A 7 11.33 0.84 -23.41
N ARG A 8 12.07 -0.25 -23.65
CA ARG A 8 13.30 -0.58 -22.92
C ARG A 8 14.44 0.41 -23.20
N GLN A 9 14.62 0.83 -24.46
CA GLN A 9 15.60 1.87 -24.80
C GLN A 9 15.23 3.22 -24.17
N GLN A 10 13.95 3.59 -24.18
CA GLN A 10 13.48 4.83 -23.57
C GLN A 10 13.63 4.83 -22.04
N SER A 11 13.35 3.70 -21.39
CA SER A 11 13.58 3.50 -19.94
C SER A 11 15.06 3.53 -19.54
N ALA A 12 15.95 3.00 -20.39
CA ALA A 12 17.39 2.98 -20.12
C ALA A 12 18.03 4.37 -20.31
N LEU A 13 17.66 5.08 -21.39
CA LEU A 13 18.08 6.46 -21.63
C LEU A 13 17.60 7.41 -20.53
N TYR A 14 16.38 7.20 -20.02
CA TYR A 14 15.83 7.95 -18.90
C TYR A 14 16.55 7.67 -17.57
N SER A 15 16.92 6.41 -17.32
CA SER A 15 17.65 6.03 -16.10
C SER A 15 19.09 6.55 -16.07
N GLN A 16 19.70 6.80 -17.24
CA GLN A 16 21.03 7.37 -17.38
C GLN A 16 21.01 8.90 -17.24
N ALA A 17 20.01 9.57 -17.85
CA ALA A 17 19.80 11.02 -17.70
C ALA A 17 19.52 11.43 -16.24
N LEU A 18 18.79 10.62 -15.47
CA LEU A 18 18.56 10.84 -14.03
C LEU A 18 19.82 10.66 -13.16
N PHE A 19 20.84 9.95 -13.66
CA PHE A 19 22.07 9.69 -12.91
C PHE A 19 23.09 10.82 -13.12
N GLU A 20 23.05 11.47 -14.28
CA GLU A 20 23.94 12.59 -14.64
C GLU A 20 23.49 13.91 -14.04
N THR A 21 22.18 14.18 -13.92
CA THR A 21 21.66 15.38 -13.25
C THR A 21 21.84 15.40 -11.74
N ALA A 22 22.27 14.28 -11.13
CA ALA A 22 22.49 14.17 -9.69
C ALA A 22 23.92 14.53 -9.24
N ARG A 23 24.81 14.91 -10.17
CA ARG A 23 26.23 15.19 -9.85
C ARG A 23 26.61 16.66 -9.71
N ASP A 24 25.79 17.59 -10.21
CA ASP A 24 26.12 19.02 -10.16
C ASP A 24 24.88 19.87 -9.84
N THR A 25 24.52 19.97 -8.56
CA THR A 25 23.88 21.17 -8.01
C THR A 25 24.01 21.17 -6.49
N GLU A 26 24.82 22.11 -5.98
CA GLU A 26 24.72 22.59 -4.61
C GLU A 26 23.28 23.12 -4.36
N ASP A 27 22.79 22.94 -3.14
CA ASP A 27 21.43 23.26 -2.71
C ASP A 27 21.02 24.72 -3.04
N GLY A 28 20.25 24.91 -4.12
CA GLY A 28 19.70 26.22 -4.51
C GLY A 28 18.54 26.07 -5.49
N GLU A 29 17.33 26.44 -5.05
CA GLU A 29 16.08 26.68 -5.80
C GLU A 29 15.94 26.12 -7.23
N ARG A 30 15.61 24.83 -7.34
CA ARG A 30 15.06 24.27 -8.61
C ARG A 30 13.84 25.06 -9.07
N SER A 31 13.81 25.38 -10.37
CA SER A 31 12.72 26.11 -11.03
C SER A 31 11.40 25.35 -10.94
N ALA A 32 10.27 26.06 -10.96
CA ALA A 32 8.94 25.46 -10.99
C ALA A 32 8.75 24.53 -12.21
N VAL A 33 9.40 24.85 -13.34
CA VAL A 33 9.36 24.06 -14.57
C VAL A 33 10.09 22.72 -14.38
N GLU A 34 11.25 22.73 -13.74
CA GLU A 34 12.03 21.51 -13.45
C GLU A 34 11.27 20.60 -12.49
N LYS A 35 10.70 21.16 -11.42
CA LYS A 35 9.87 20.41 -10.47
C LYS A 35 8.66 19.76 -11.15
N ALA A 36 8.01 20.47 -12.08
CA ALA A 36 6.88 19.92 -12.83
C ALA A 36 7.32 18.79 -13.78
N ALA A 37 8.47 18.95 -14.45
CA ALA A 37 9.05 17.91 -15.31
C ALA A 37 9.42 16.65 -14.49
N ASP A 38 10.07 16.82 -13.35
CA ASP A 38 10.41 15.73 -12.42
C ASP A 38 9.16 14.98 -11.95
N GLN A 39 8.10 15.73 -11.59
CA GLN A 39 6.84 15.13 -11.16
C GLN A 39 6.16 14.36 -12.29
N ALA A 40 6.12 14.91 -13.51
CA ALA A 40 5.55 14.22 -14.68
C ALA A 40 6.32 12.92 -14.99
N ALA A 41 7.64 12.96 -14.87
CA ALA A 41 8.49 11.82 -15.13
C ALA A 41 8.35 10.74 -14.04
N GLN A 42 8.17 11.12 -12.77
CA GLN A 42 7.79 10.18 -11.70
C GLN A 42 6.41 9.57 -11.92
N ARG A 43 5.42 10.32 -12.41
CA ARG A 43 4.09 9.77 -12.76
C ARG A 43 4.18 8.69 -13.84
N LEU A 44 4.94 8.93 -14.91
CA LEU A 44 5.19 7.93 -15.95
C LEU A 44 5.87 6.68 -15.39
N ARG A 45 6.83 6.86 -14.47
CA ARG A 45 7.52 5.75 -13.81
C ARG A 45 6.58 4.93 -12.93
N VAL A 46 5.70 5.57 -12.16
CA VAL A 46 4.66 4.89 -11.36
C VAL A 46 3.69 4.12 -12.26
N GLN A 47 3.29 4.67 -13.40
CA GLN A 47 2.46 3.98 -14.39
C GLN A 47 3.15 2.72 -14.93
N GLU A 48 4.42 2.82 -15.33
CA GLU A 48 5.20 1.66 -15.81
C GLU A 48 5.35 0.59 -14.72
N ILE A 49 5.66 1.00 -13.48
CA ILE A 49 5.71 0.08 -12.32
C ILE A 49 4.37 -0.64 -12.15
N THR A 50 3.26 0.11 -12.18
CA THR A 50 1.91 -0.44 -12.05
C THR A 50 1.60 -1.44 -13.15
N GLN A 51 1.92 -1.10 -14.41
CA GLN A 51 1.74 -1.98 -15.56
C GLN A 51 2.52 -3.29 -15.36
N ARG A 52 3.81 -3.23 -15.00
CA ARG A 52 4.62 -4.43 -14.78
C ARG A 52 4.14 -5.29 -13.62
N LEU A 53 3.63 -4.67 -12.56
CA LEU A 53 3.02 -5.40 -11.43
C LEU A 53 1.80 -6.20 -11.90
N VAL A 54 0.92 -5.59 -12.70
CA VAL A 54 -0.26 -6.24 -13.28
C VAL A 54 0.14 -7.34 -14.27
N GLU A 55 1.10 -7.08 -15.17
CA GLU A 55 1.58 -8.09 -16.12
C GLU A 55 2.17 -9.32 -15.42
N HIS A 56 2.84 -9.14 -14.28
CA HIS A 56 3.51 -10.23 -13.58
C HIS A 56 2.60 -10.98 -12.59
N TYR A 57 1.72 -10.27 -11.86
CA TYR A 57 0.87 -10.88 -10.82
C TYR A 57 -0.58 -11.07 -11.24
N GLY A 58 -0.99 -10.53 -12.40
CA GLY A 58 -2.38 -10.43 -12.81
C GLY A 58 -3.04 -9.14 -12.29
N GLU A 59 -4.15 -8.77 -12.92
CA GLU A 59 -5.00 -7.69 -12.41
C GLU A 59 -5.76 -8.18 -11.16
N PRO A 60 -5.69 -7.48 -10.02
CA PRO A 60 -6.42 -7.87 -8.83
C PRO A 60 -7.94 -7.74 -9.02
N GLU A 61 -8.64 -8.80 -8.65
CA GLU A 61 -10.09 -8.75 -8.52
C GLU A 61 -10.49 -7.75 -7.43
N TRP A 62 -11.56 -7.02 -7.71
CA TRP A 62 -12.15 -6.11 -6.76
C TRP A 62 -12.74 -6.88 -5.57
N SER A 63 -12.68 -6.29 -4.37
CA SER A 63 -13.40 -6.83 -3.22
C SER A 63 -14.90 -6.84 -3.51
N SER A 64 -15.56 -7.94 -3.16
CA SER A 64 -17.01 -8.10 -3.18
C SER A 64 -17.68 -7.67 -1.88
N LYS A 65 -16.90 -7.30 -0.85
CA LYS A 65 -17.41 -6.89 0.45
C LYS A 65 -17.99 -5.48 0.37
N ASP A 66 -19.16 -5.29 0.97
CA ASP A 66 -19.70 -3.95 1.27
C ASP A 66 -18.75 -3.19 2.23
N PRO A 67 -18.86 -1.85 2.34
CA PRO A 67 -17.93 -1.06 3.13
C PRO A 67 -17.86 -1.45 4.61
N LEU A 68 -18.97 -1.91 5.22
CA LEU A 68 -18.96 -2.39 6.60
C LEU A 68 -18.22 -3.72 6.70
N SER A 69 -18.55 -4.69 5.85
CA SER A 69 -17.83 -5.97 5.78
C SER A 69 -16.33 -5.77 5.52
N GLN A 70 -15.97 -4.78 4.71
CA GLN A 70 -14.58 -4.44 4.41
C GLN A 70 -13.88 -3.80 5.61
N LEU A 71 -14.57 -2.98 6.40
CA LEU A 71 -14.04 -2.44 7.66
C LEU A 71 -13.73 -3.58 8.65
N VAL A 72 -14.66 -4.51 8.85
CA VAL A 72 -14.46 -5.69 9.71
C VAL A 72 -13.25 -6.50 9.26
N ASP A 73 -13.16 -6.81 7.96
CA ASP A 73 -12.06 -7.56 7.36
C ASP A 73 -10.69 -6.91 7.62
N VAL A 74 -10.57 -5.59 7.43
CA VAL A 74 -9.30 -4.87 7.62
C VAL A 74 -8.91 -4.78 9.10
N LEU A 75 -9.88 -4.62 10.01
CA LEU A 75 -9.61 -4.65 11.46
C LEU A 75 -9.06 -6.00 11.90
N LEU A 76 -9.62 -7.11 11.40
CA LEU A 76 -9.10 -8.45 11.66
C LEU A 76 -7.70 -8.65 11.06
N SER A 77 -7.41 -7.99 9.93
CA SER A 77 -6.13 -8.08 9.21
C SER A 77 -4.95 -7.40 9.91
N HIS A 78 -5.19 -6.58 10.94
CA HIS A 78 -4.10 -5.90 11.63
C HIS A 78 -3.10 -6.91 12.20
N ARG A 79 -1.86 -6.82 11.70
CA ARG A 79 -0.73 -7.70 12.05
C ARG A 79 -1.09 -9.19 11.98
N THR A 80 -1.98 -9.59 11.09
CA THR A 80 -2.45 -10.98 10.92
C THR A 80 -2.27 -11.38 9.47
N ARG A 81 -1.93 -12.65 9.21
CA ARG A 81 -1.77 -13.15 7.83
C ARG A 81 -3.13 -13.23 7.13
N ASP A 82 -3.12 -13.02 5.82
CA ASP A 82 -4.32 -12.97 4.99
C ASP A 82 -5.18 -14.25 5.15
N GLU A 83 -4.57 -15.44 5.23
CA GLU A 83 -5.33 -16.69 5.41
C GLU A 83 -6.03 -16.77 6.77
N GLN A 84 -5.39 -16.28 7.84
CA GLN A 84 -5.97 -16.25 9.18
C GLN A 84 -7.10 -15.21 9.27
N THR A 85 -6.94 -14.07 8.61
CA THR A 85 -7.99 -13.04 8.50
C THR A 85 -9.21 -13.59 7.77
N ALA A 86 -9.01 -14.24 6.63
CA ALA A 86 -10.11 -14.86 5.88
C ALA A 86 -10.84 -15.92 6.70
N ALA A 87 -10.11 -16.78 7.41
CA ALA A 87 -10.69 -17.80 8.28
C ALA A 87 -11.51 -17.18 9.44
N ALA A 88 -10.99 -16.15 10.10
CA ALA A 88 -11.70 -15.46 11.18
C ALA A 88 -12.97 -14.75 10.69
N TYR A 89 -12.89 -14.05 9.54
CA TYR A 89 -14.04 -13.41 8.91
C TYR A 89 -15.13 -14.44 8.57
N ALA A 90 -14.75 -15.55 7.95
CA ALA A 90 -15.69 -16.63 7.59
C ALA A 90 -16.37 -17.22 8.83
N ARG A 91 -15.63 -17.45 9.92
CA ARG A 91 -16.17 -17.96 11.18
C ARG A 91 -17.18 -17.00 11.81
N LEU A 92 -16.92 -15.69 11.79
CA LEU A 92 -17.89 -14.69 12.25
C LEU A 92 -19.19 -14.77 11.43
N ARG A 93 -19.08 -14.78 10.10
CA ARG A 93 -20.23 -14.87 9.20
C ARG A 93 -21.02 -16.17 9.41
N GLN A 94 -20.35 -17.30 9.53
CA GLN A 94 -20.98 -18.61 9.71
C GLN A 94 -21.65 -18.74 11.09
N ARG A 95 -21.00 -18.27 12.16
CA ARG A 95 -21.50 -18.43 13.53
C ARG A 95 -22.64 -17.47 13.87
N PHE A 96 -22.56 -16.22 13.40
CA PHE A 96 -23.48 -15.16 13.83
C PHE A 96 -24.47 -14.73 12.74
N GLY A 97 -24.20 -14.98 11.45
CA GLY A 97 -25.09 -14.66 10.34
C GLY A 97 -25.13 -13.18 9.95
N SER A 98 -25.12 -12.25 10.91
CA SER A 98 -25.14 -10.79 10.68
C SER A 98 -24.13 -10.03 11.55
N TRP A 99 -23.85 -8.78 11.19
CA TRP A 99 -22.96 -7.92 11.99
C TRP A 99 -23.64 -7.43 13.27
N GLU A 100 -24.96 -7.32 13.29
CA GLU A 100 -25.76 -7.06 14.49
C GLU A 100 -25.60 -8.19 15.50
N ALA A 101 -25.67 -9.45 15.03
CA ALA A 101 -25.44 -10.60 15.89
C ALA A 101 -24.01 -10.64 16.44
N VAL A 102 -23.00 -10.22 15.65
CA VAL A 102 -21.63 -10.04 16.16
C VAL A 102 -21.56 -8.92 17.21
N ARG A 103 -22.23 -7.78 16.99
CA ARG A 103 -22.28 -6.63 17.91
C ARG A 103 -22.87 -7.01 19.27
N ASP A 104 -23.91 -7.83 19.27
CA ASP A 104 -24.74 -8.14 20.45
C ASP A 104 -24.36 -9.46 21.14
N ALA A 105 -23.57 -10.31 20.49
CA ALA A 105 -23.07 -11.54 21.09
C ALA A 105 -22.18 -11.29 22.33
N PRO A 106 -22.07 -12.28 23.25
CA PRO A 106 -21.06 -12.23 24.30
C PRO A 106 -19.66 -12.05 23.70
N THR A 107 -18.88 -11.10 24.22
CA THR A 107 -17.53 -10.79 23.70
C THR A 107 -16.65 -12.03 23.59
N ALA A 108 -16.71 -12.93 24.59
CA ALA A 108 -15.97 -14.18 24.59
C ALA A 108 -16.30 -15.10 23.40
N ALA A 109 -17.55 -15.10 22.93
CA ALA A 109 -17.94 -15.88 21.75
C ALA A 109 -17.40 -15.28 20.46
N VAL A 110 -17.32 -13.95 20.37
CA VAL A 110 -16.69 -13.25 19.24
C VAL A 110 -15.18 -13.49 19.24
N GLU A 111 -14.54 -13.40 20.41
CA GLU A 111 -13.12 -13.69 20.62
C GLU A 111 -12.77 -15.11 20.16
N GLU A 112 -13.54 -16.11 20.61
CA GLU A 112 -13.37 -17.51 20.20
C GLU A 112 -13.48 -17.68 18.68
N ALA A 113 -14.47 -17.03 18.05
CA ALA A 113 -14.67 -17.11 16.60
C ALA A 113 -13.47 -16.56 15.82
N ILE A 114 -12.78 -15.54 16.35
CA ILE A 114 -11.62 -14.92 15.72
C ILE A 114 -10.29 -15.39 16.30
N ALA A 115 -10.25 -16.39 17.18
CA ALA A 115 -9.04 -16.79 17.93
C ALA A 115 -7.80 -17.15 17.07
N VAL A 116 -7.97 -17.35 15.77
CA VAL A 116 -6.87 -17.58 14.81
C VAL A 116 -6.11 -16.31 14.41
N VAL A 117 -6.65 -15.12 14.68
CA VAL A 117 -5.96 -13.85 14.43
C VAL A 117 -5.01 -13.50 15.58
N ASN A 118 -4.11 -12.55 15.37
CA ASN A 118 -3.30 -12.03 16.48
C ASN A 118 -4.13 -11.09 17.36
N TRP A 119 -4.01 -11.27 18.68
CA TRP A 119 -4.68 -10.50 19.75
C TRP A 119 -6.21 -10.47 19.65
N PRO A 120 -6.88 -11.64 19.60
CA PRO A 120 -8.34 -11.71 19.57
C PRO A 120 -9.00 -11.02 20.77
N GLU A 121 -8.38 -11.08 21.96
CA GLU A 121 -8.82 -10.47 23.21
C GLU A 121 -8.89 -8.94 23.15
N ILE A 122 -8.07 -8.32 22.27
CA ILE A 122 -8.11 -6.88 22.00
C ILE A 122 -9.09 -6.57 20.85
N LYS A 123 -9.08 -7.40 19.80
CA LYS A 123 -9.84 -7.16 18.58
C LYS A 123 -11.34 -7.36 18.74
N ALA A 124 -11.78 -8.38 19.48
CA ALA A 124 -13.19 -8.69 19.67
C ALA A 124 -13.96 -7.54 20.35
N PRO A 125 -13.55 -7.06 21.55
CA PRO A 125 -14.25 -5.94 22.19
C PRO A 125 -14.19 -4.66 21.35
N ARG A 126 -13.05 -4.36 20.71
CA ARG A 126 -12.90 -3.19 19.83
C ARG A 126 -13.85 -3.24 18.64
N LEU A 127 -13.91 -4.37 17.95
CA LEU A 127 -14.82 -4.59 16.81
C LEU A 127 -16.26 -4.30 17.25
N GLN A 128 -16.72 -4.91 18.34
CA GLN A 128 -18.08 -4.70 18.82
C GLN A 128 -18.34 -3.23 19.23
N THR A 129 -17.36 -2.55 19.83
CA THR A 129 -17.47 -1.13 20.18
C THR A 129 -17.67 -0.27 18.93
N ILE A 130 -16.90 -0.51 17.86
CA ILE A 130 -17.08 0.19 16.58
C ILE A 130 -18.47 -0.08 16.00
N LEU A 131 -18.92 -1.34 15.99
CA LEU A 131 -20.27 -1.69 15.51
C LEU A 131 -21.38 -0.98 16.31
N ARG A 132 -21.24 -0.89 17.65
CA ARG A 132 -22.16 -0.13 18.50
C ARG A 132 -22.15 1.36 18.18
N GLN A 133 -20.98 1.97 18.02
CA GLN A 133 -20.85 3.39 17.66
C GLN A 133 -21.48 3.70 16.30
N ILE A 134 -21.25 2.86 15.29
CA ILE A 134 -21.90 2.99 13.97
C ILE A 134 -23.42 2.90 14.11
N THR A 135 -23.92 1.91 14.86
CA THR A 135 -25.37 1.74 15.09
C THR A 135 -25.96 2.98 15.78
N ALA A 136 -25.32 3.49 16.83
CA ALA A 136 -25.81 4.62 17.59
C ALA A 136 -25.95 5.89 16.74
N GLU A 137 -25.04 6.11 15.79
CA GLU A 137 -25.06 7.29 14.93
C GLU A 137 -25.92 7.13 13.68
N ARG A 138 -25.95 5.93 13.10
CA ARG A 138 -26.58 5.68 11.79
C ARG A 138 -27.94 5.01 11.89
N GLY A 139 -28.31 4.49 13.05
CA GLY A 139 -29.50 3.67 13.28
C GLY A 139 -29.40 2.24 12.74
N ALA A 140 -28.45 1.97 11.84
CA ALA A 140 -28.22 0.65 11.25
C ALA A 140 -26.73 0.40 10.96
N LEU A 141 -26.34 -0.87 10.88
CA LEU A 141 -25.00 -1.29 10.47
C LEU A 141 -24.86 -1.28 8.94
N ASN A 142 -24.82 -0.07 8.37
CA ASN A 142 -24.59 0.16 6.95
C ASN A 142 -23.64 1.35 6.75
N LEU A 143 -22.65 1.19 5.88
CA LEU A 143 -21.64 2.21 5.57
C LEU A 143 -21.64 2.63 4.09
N ASP A 144 -22.68 2.33 3.32
CA ASP A 144 -22.75 2.62 1.88
C ASP A 144 -22.74 4.12 1.58
N PHE A 145 -23.23 4.94 2.52
CA PHE A 145 -23.18 6.41 2.41
C PHE A 145 -21.74 6.94 2.26
N LEU A 146 -20.73 6.21 2.75
CA LEU A 146 -19.33 6.59 2.58
C LEU A 146 -18.93 6.62 1.10
N CYS A 147 -19.60 5.86 0.25
CA CYS A 147 -19.29 5.78 -1.17
C CYS A 147 -19.76 7.00 -1.97
N THR A 148 -20.63 7.83 -1.39
CA THR A 148 -21.10 9.09 -2.00
C THR A 148 -20.44 10.33 -1.41
N LEU A 149 -19.70 10.19 -0.31
CA LEU A 149 -19.02 11.31 0.33
C LEU A 149 -17.74 11.70 -0.42
N PRO A 150 -17.32 12.97 -0.32
CA PRO A 150 -15.95 13.35 -0.64
C PRO A 150 -14.95 12.50 0.14
N VAL A 151 -13.85 12.08 -0.52
CA VAL A 151 -12.83 11.20 0.06
C VAL A 151 -12.33 11.69 1.42
N ALA A 152 -12.08 12.99 1.55
CA ALA A 152 -11.59 13.58 2.79
C ALA A 152 -12.59 13.42 3.96
N GLU A 153 -13.88 13.57 3.69
CA GLU A 153 -14.94 13.39 4.69
C GLU A 153 -15.10 11.92 5.08
N GLY A 154 -15.07 11.00 4.10
CA GLY A 154 -15.11 9.56 4.37
C GLY A 154 -13.91 9.09 5.20
N LEU A 155 -12.70 9.61 4.89
CA LEU A 155 -11.49 9.34 5.67
C LEU A 155 -11.63 9.86 7.11
N ALA A 156 -12.08 11.11 7.29
CA ALA A 156 -12.27 11.71 8.60
C ALA A 156 -13.32 10.95 9.43
N TRP A 157 -14.44 10.57 8.81
CA TRP A 157 -15.51 9.84 9.47
C TRP A 157 -15.06 8.46 9.96
N LEU A 158 -14.31 7.72 9.15
CA LEU A 158 -13.76 6.42 9.56
C LEU A 158 -12.66 6.57 10.62
N SER A 159 -11.81 7.59 10.50
CA SER A 159 -10.60 7.72 11.35
C SER A 159 -10.87 8.09 12.80
N ARG A 160 -12.11 8.46 13.15
CA ARG A 160 -12.51 8.73 14.55
C ARG A 160 -12.66 7.46 15.39
N PHE A 161 -12.80 6.30 14.75
CA PHE A 161 -12.94 5.04 15.46
C PHE A 161 -11.58 4.53 15.95
N GLU A 162 -11.51 4.11 17.20
CA GLU A 162 -10.28 3.59 17.77
C GLU A 162 -9.76 2.38 16.97
N GLY A 163 -8.49 2.43 16.56
CA GLY A 163 -7.88 1.41 15.73
C GLY A 163 -8.14 1.57 14.22
N VAL A 164 -8.96 2.53 13.79
CA VAL A 164 -9.14 2.87 12.37
C VAL A 164 -8.20 4.01 11.99
N GLY A 165 -6.97 3.66 11.61
CA GLY A 165 -6.01 4.63 11.08
C GLY A 165 -6.22 4.97 9.59
N PRO A 166 -5.46 5.92 9.03
CA PRO A 166 -5.60 6.39 7.64
C PRO A 166 -5.56 5.26 6.60
N LYS A 167 -4.68 4.26 6.78
CA LYS A 167 -4.63 3.08 5.90
C LYS A 167 -5.93 2.28 5.94
N THR A 168 -6.47 2.03 7.13
CA THR A 168 -7.71 1.25 7.30
C THR A 168 -8.86 1.96 6.62
N ALA A 169 -8.99 3.27 6.86
CA ALA A 169 -10.02 4.10 6.21
C ALA A 169 -9.88 4.07 4.68
N ALA A 170 -8.66 4.30 4.16
CA ALA A 170 -8.41 4.25 2.72
C ALA A 170 -8.72 2.88 2.09
N CYS A 171 -8.45 1.77 2.80
CA CYS A 171 -8.83 0.44 2.32
C CYS A 171 -10.34 0.31 2.13
N VAL A 172 -11.16 0.78 3.08
CA VAL A 172 -12.63 0.71 2.95
C VAL A 172 -13.10 1.51 1.73
N LEU A 173 -12.65 2.78 1.62
CA LEU A 173 -13.07 3.68 0.55
C LEU A 173 -12.59 3.20 -0.84
N LEU A 174 -11.37 2.70 -0.97
CA LEU A 174 -10.88 2.20 -2.24
C LEU A 174 -11.50 0.83 -2.60
N PHE A 175 -11.51 -0.11 -1.66
CA PHE A 175 -11.77 -1.52 -1.97
C PHE A 175 -13.26 -1.81 -2.13
N SER A 176 -14.13 -1.07 -1.44
CA SER A 176 -15.59 -1.26 -1.52
C SER A 176 -16.26 -0.12 -2.27
N CYS A 177 -15.90 1.13 -1.97
CA CYS A 177 -16.53 2.29 -2.60
C CYS A 177 -15.92 2.71 -3.94
N ARG A 178 -14.81 2.09 -4.38
CA ARG A 178 -14.09 2.46 -5.61
C ARG A 178 -13.68 3.93 -5.66
N LEU A 179 -13.42 4.54 -4.50
CA LEU A 179 -12.97 5.93 -4.44
C LEU A 179 -11.44 5.99 -4.61
N PRO A 180 -10.90 6.98 -5.33
CA PRO A 180 -9.49 7.03 -5.73
C PRO A 180 -8.57 7.50 -4.58
N VAL A 181 -8.42 6.68 -3.54
CA VAL A 181 -7.56 6.95 -2.37
C VAL A 181 -6.60 5.80 -2.12
N LEU A 182 -5.31 6.10 -2.00
CA LEU A 182 -4.26 5.10 -1.80
C LEU A 182 -4.14 4.69 -0.32
N PRO A 183 -4.31 3.40 0.02
CA PRO A 183 -3.87 2.88 1.30
C PRO A 183 -2.36 2.64 1.27
N VAL A 184 -1.64 3.17 2.25
CA VAL A 184 -0.20 2.94 2.43
C VAL A 184 0.02 2.02 3.62
N ASP A 185 0.36 0.77 3.34
CA ASP A 185 0.76 -0.20 4.35
C ASP A 185 2.29 -0.37 4.39
N THR A 186 2.77 -1.30 5.22
CA THR A 186 4.22 -1.56 5.35
C THR A 186 4.87 -2.10 4.08
N HIS A 187 4.12 -2.73 3.18
CA HIS A 187 4.64 -3.20 1.89
C HIS A 187 4.76 -2.03 0.92
N VAL A 188 3.67 -1.28 0.73
CA VAL A 188 3.62 -0.10 -0.14
C VAL A 188 4.69 0.90 0.28
N HIS A 189 4.76 1.25 1.56
CA HIS A 189 5.73 2.22 2.09
C HIS A 189 7.18 1.78 1.85
N ARG A 190 7.54 0.56 2.27
CA ARG A 190 8.90 0.01 2.10
C ARG A 190 9.30 -0.04 0.63
N ILE A 191 8.42 -0.53 -0.24
CA ILE A 191 8.76 -0.71 -1.65
C ILE A 191 8.82 0.64 -2.36
N ALA A 192 7.93 1.57 -2.03
CA ALA A 192 7.99 2.94 -2.56
C ALA A 192 9.31 3.63 -2.20
N ILE A 193 9.81 3.47 -0.96
CA ILE A 193 11.15 3.95 -0.57
C ILE A 193 12.23 3.26 -1.41
N ARG A 194 12.19 1.94 -1.54
CA ARG A 194 13.22 1.19 -2.30
C ARG A 194 13.22 1.50 -3.79
N LEU A 195 12.06 1.73 -4.36
CA LEU A 195 11.92 2.19 -5.73
C LEU A 195 12.34 3.67 -5.87
N GLY A 196 12.52 4.42 -4.79
CA GLY A 196 12.86 5.84 -4.84
C GLY A 196 11.70 6.69 -5.35
N LEU A 197 10.46 6.32 -4.98
CA LEU A 197 9.25 7.12 -5.23
C LEU A 197 8.99 8.12 -4.11
N ILE A 198 9.50 7.83 -2.91
CA ILE A 198 9.36 8.67 -1.71
C ILE A 198 10.66 8.68 -0.91
N SER A 199 10.84 9.71 -0.10
CA SER A 199 11.97 9.82 0.83
C SER A 199 11.86 8.77 1.95
N PRO A 200 12.99 8.14 2.35
CA PRO A 200 13.02 7.23 3.50
C PRO A 200 12.71 7.91 4.85
N ARG A 201 12.68 9.24 4.90
CA ARG A 201 12.37 10.02 6.11
C ARG A 201 10.87 10.16 6.39
N LEU A 202 10.01 9.85 5.42
CA LEU A 202 8.57 10.00 5.57
C LEU A 202 7.98 8.80 6.34
N THR A 203 7.10 9.08 7.29
CA THR A 203 6.24 8.03 7.87
C THR A 203 5.23 7.53 6.82
N PRO A 204 4.58 6.36 7.02
CA PRO A 204 3.51 5.90 6.13
C PRO A 204 2.39 6.93 5.90
N GLU A 205 2.01 7.66 6.96
CA GLU A 205 0.98 8.70 6.92
C GLU A 205 1.43 9.89 6.07
N GLN A 206 2.68 10.33 6.23
CA GLN A 206 3.26 11.41 5.43
C GLN A 206 3.52 10.98 3.98
N ALA A 207 3.77 9.70 3.73
CA ALA A 207 4.01 9.15 2.40
C ALA A 207 2.74 9.05 1.55
N GLN A 208 1.56 8.91 2.17
CA GLN A 208 0.30 8.76 1.46
C GLN A 208 0.01 9.91 0.48
N PRO A 209 0.00 11.19 0.89
CA PRO A 209 -0.33 12.29 -0.02
C PRO A 209 0.71 12.44 -1.14
N VAL A 210 1.98 12.15 -0.84
CA VAL A 210 3.08 12.20 -1.82
C VAL A 210 2.90 11.14 -2.89
N LEU A 211 2.63 9.88 -2.50
CA LEU A 211 2.37 8.79 -3.46
C LEU A 211 1.07 9.00 -4.21
N GLN A 212 0.02 9.48 -3.54
CA GLN A 212 -1.27 9.78 -4.15
C GLN A 212 -1.13 10.79 -5.30
N ALA A 213 -0.29 11.82 -5.13
CA ALA A 213 -0.04 12.84 -6.16
C ALA A 213 0.74 12.32 -7.39
N LEU A 214 1.33 11.12 -7.31
CA LEU A 214 1.98 10.44 -8.43
C LEU A 214 1.05 9.46 -9.16
N LEU A 215 -0.11 9.15 -8.59
CA LEU A 215 -1.08 8.23 -9.16
C LEU A 215 -2.17 9.00 -9.93
N PRO A 216 -2.80 8.39 -10.95
CA PRO A 216 -3.97 8.97 -11.58
C PRO A 216 -5.15 9.01 -10.60
N THR A 217 -6.12 9.89 -10.84
CA THR A 217 -7.41 9.94 -10.13
C THR A 217 -8.37 8.86 -10.64
N ASP A 218 -7.86 7.64 -10.80
CA ASP A 218 -8.62 6.45 -11.20
C ASP A 218 -8.46 5.38 -10.13
N ALA A 219 -9.57 4.92 -9.59
CA ALA A 219 -9.57 3.97 -8.49
C ALA A 219 -8.99 2.60 -8.90
N ARG A 220 -9.22 2.18 -10.15
CA ARG A 220 -8.68 0.91 -10.65
C ARG A 220 -7.15 0.94 -10.68
N ALA A 221 -6.56 1.99 -11.22
CA ALA A 221 -5.10 2.16 -11.25
C ALA A 221 -4.49 2.20 -9.84
N ILE A 222 -5.11 2.93 -8.90
CA ILE A 222 -4.66 2.98 -7.50
C ILE A 222 -4.75 1.60 -6.84
N TYR A 223 -5.84 0.87 -7.09
CA TYR A 223 -6.01 -0.49 -6.55
C TYR A 223 -4.98 -1.46 -7.11
N ASN A 224 -4.73 -1.42 -8.42
CA ASN A 224 -3.72 -2.23 -9.09
C ASN A 224 -2.32 -1.93 -8.53
N PHE A 225 -1.99 -0.66 -8.32
CA PHE A 225 -0.72 -0.25 -7.70
C PHE A 225 -0.60 -0.76 -6.27
N HIS A 226 -1.62 -0.53 -5.42
CA HIS A 226 -1.62 -0.97 -4.03
C HIS A 226 -1.46 -2.50 -3.91
N LYS A 227 -2.36 -3.27 -4.54
CA LYS A 227 -2.34 -4.75 -4.45
C LYS A 227 -1.10 -5.33 -5.09
N GLY A 228 -0.65 -4.78 -6.22
CA GLY A 228 0.59 -5.18 -6.87
C GLY A 228 1.79 -5.03 -5.95
N LEU A 229 1.93 -3.90 -5.25
CA LEU A 229 3.01 -3.69 -4.28
C LEU A 229 2.91 -4.61 -3.06
N VAL A 230 1.71 -4.85 -2.54
CA VAL A 230 1.50 -5.82 -1.44
C VAL A 230 2.00 -7.21 -1.85
N TRP A 231 1.52 -7.74 -2.98
CA TRP A 231 1.96 -9.04 -3.49
C TRP A 231 3.46 -9.08 -3.79
N HIS A 232 4.00 -8.00 -4.36
CA HIS A 232 5.42 -7.90 -4.62
C HIS A 232 6.24 -7.97 -3.33
N GLY A 233 5.79 -7.31 -2.27
CA GLY A 233 6.43 -7.33 -0.97
C GLY A 233 6.33 -8.66 -0.24
N GLN A 234 5.27 -9.43 -0.49
CA GLN A 234 5.06 -10.77 0.06
C GLN A 234 5.83 -11.86 -0.72
N ARG A 235 6.20 -11.64 -1.99
CA ARG A 235 6.74 -12.69 -2.89
C ARG A 235 8.16 -12.43 -3.41
N CYS A 236 8.63 -11.18 -3.35
CA CYS A 236 9.92 -10.78 -3.94
C CYS A 236 10.67 -9.74 -3.09
N CYS A 237 10.06 -8.60 -2.80
CA CYS A 237 10.68 -7.49 -2.09
C CYS A 237 10.45 -7.60 -0.56
N TYR A 238 10.94 -8.71 0.01
CA TYR A 238 10.85 -9.00 1.45
C TYR A 238 11.49 -7.91 2.31
N PHE A 239 11.05 -7.81 3.57
CA PHE A 239 11.63 -6.85 4.51
C PHE A 239 13.14 -7.05 4.65
N GLN A 240 13.57 -8.28 4.92
CA GLN A 240 14.97 -8.70 4.92
C GLN A 240 15.29 -9.51 3.67
N ARG A 241 16.51 -9.36 3.15
CA ARG A 241 17.05 -10.14 2.01
C ARG A 241 16.06 -10.19 0.81
N PRO A 242 15.68 -9.03 0.25
CA PRO A 242 14.83 -9.00 -0.94
C PRO A 242 15.50 -9.77 -2.10
N ARG A 243 14.71 -10.47 -2.90
CA ARG A 243 15.22 -11.29 -4.01
C ARG A 243 15.45 -10.43 -5.26
N CYS A 244 16.33 -9.42 -5.14
CA CYS A 244 16.55 -8.39 -6.17
C CYS A 244 17.00 -8.97 -7.51
N GLU A 245 17.79 -10.04 -7.51
CA GLU A 245 18.33 -10.66 -8.73
C GLU A 245 17.25 -11.13 -9.69
N ARG A 246 16.10 -11.58 -9.16
CA ARG A 246 14.94 -12.04 -9.92
C ARG A 246 13.79 -11.01 -9.98
N CYS A 247 14.03 -9.79 -9.51
CA CYS A 247 13.00 -8.75 -9.46
C CYS A 247 12.78 -8.16 -10.87
N PHE A 248 11.55 -8.18 -11.37
CA PHE A 248 11.19 -7.62 -12.68
C PHE A 248 11.06 -6.09 -12.69
N LEU A 249 11.20 -5.45 -11.54
CA LEU A 249 11.29 -3.98 -11.36
C LEU A 249 12.74 -3.52 -11.13
N ARG A 250 13.72 -4.41 -11.26
CA ARG A 250 15.12 -4.17 -10.88
C ARG A 250 15.75 -2.99 -11.60
N ASP A 251 15.49 -2.84 -12.90
CA ASP A 251 15.93 -1.73 -13.75
C ASP A 251 15.28 -0.39 -13.39
N LEU A 252 14.18 -0.41 -12.62
CA LEU A 252 13.50 0.78 -12.13
C LEU A 252 13.76 1.03 -10.64
N CYS A 253 14.65 0.28 -9.99
CA CYS A 253 14.77 0.26 -8.52
C CYS A 253 16.03 1.01 -8.02
N ALA A 254 15.83 2.16 -7.37
CA ALA A 254 16.91 2.96 -6.80
C ALA A 254 17.74 2.20 -5.75
N TYR A 255 17.09 1.39 -4.91
CA TYR A 255 17.75 0.54 -3.90
C TYR A 255 18.72 -0.46 -4.53
N TYR A 256 18.36 -1.06 -5.66
CA TYR A 256 19.23 -2.01 -6.34
C TYR A 256 20.42 -1.32 -7.01
N ALA A 257 20.17 -0.19 -7.70
CA ALA A 257 21.22 0.60 -8.34
C ALA A 257 22.29 1.07 -7.33
N ALA A 258 21.87 1.56 -6.16
CA ALA A 258 22.79 1.96 -5.09
C ALA A 258 23.57 0.78 -4.48
N GLY A 259 22.99 -0.42 -4.44
CA GLY A 259 23.65 -1.63 -3.96
C GLY A 259 24.80 -2.10 -4.87
N GLN A 260 24.66 -1.94 -6.19
CA GLN A 260 25.71 -2.29 -7.15
C GLN A 260 26.93 -1.37 -7.03
N GLN A 261 26.71 -0.07 -6.81
CA GLN A 261 27.80 0.91 -6.67
C GLN A 261 28.72 0.63 -5.48
N ARG A 262 28.17 0.04 -4.40
CA ARG A 262 28.95 -0.36 -3.23
C ARG A 262 29.78 -1.62 -3.42
N GLN A 263 29.44 -2.46 -4.41
CA GLN A 263 30.17 -3.69 -4.74
C GLN A 263 31.22 -3.48 -5.85
N GLY A 264 31.12 -2.38 -6.61
CA GLY A 264 32.01 -2.06 -7.73
C GLY A 264 33.25 -1.25 -7.36
N THR A 265 33.45 -0.83 -6.11
CA THR A 265 34.69 -0.18 -5.67
C THR A 265 35.69 -1.26 -5.24
N PRO A 266 36.81 -1.47 -5.96
CA PRO A 266 37.88 -2.32 -5.45
C PRO A 266 38.36 -1.76 -4.12
N ARG A 267 38.46 -2.59 -3.08
CA ARG A 267 39.24 -2.22 -1.90
C ARG A 267 40.69 -2.17 -2.35
N GLU A 268 41.28 -0.97 -2.42
CA GLU A 268 42.73 -0.83 -2.50
C GLU A 268 43.32 -1.59 -1.29
N SER A 269 43.95 -2.73 -1.59
CA SER A 269 44.81 -3.41 -0.65
C SER A 269 46.01 -2.50 -0.41
N LYS A 270 46.06 -1.87 0.76
CA LYS A 270 47.32 -1.35 1.29
C LYS A 270 48.23 -2.55 1.57
N GLU A 271 48.96 -2.98 0.55
CA GLU A 271 50.20 -3.73 0.74
C GLU A 271 51.18 -2.80 1.44
N GLY A 272 51.64 -3.23 2.62
CA GLY A 272 52.66 -2.53 3.37
C GLY A 272 54.01 -2.72 2.72
N GLU A 273 54.60 -1.61 2.28
CA GLU A 273 56.04 -1.39 2.35
C GLU A 273 56.32 -1.06 3.83
N GLY A 274 57.23 -1.73 4.54
CA GLY A 274 58.61 -1.98 4.19
C GLY A 274 59.46 -1.27 5.23
#